data_AF-A0A2D5WGC4-F1
#
_entry.id   AF-A0A2D5WGC4-F1
#
_cell.length_a   1.000
_cell.length_b   1.000
_cell.length_c   1.000
_cell.angle_alpha   90.00
_cell.angle_beta   90.00
_cell.angle_gamma   90.00
#
_symmetry.space_group_name_H-M   'P 1'
#
loop_
_entity.id
_entity.type
_entity.pdbx_description
1 polymer ?
#
loop_
_entity_poly.entity_id
_entity_poly.type
_entity_poly.pdbx_seq_one_letter_code
_entity_poly.pdbx_strand_id
1 'polypeptide(L)'
;CSIHFEHPLDAGEWIALGFGGDAPGQALFDGIAAYELHLRYHVLAQKFIGFPYGFHTIGSAMAVRAWAYVNQGGMNRRQAGEDFYFLQKISWLGQVTELTRVTVHPSPRLSDRVPFGTGKAVGDYVANGRLATYPLQAYRDAQWLLGQVGALWETGRPSDAPPEAMARFLGPGFRGTIVPELRANSGDLAAFRKRFFRWFNAFQFMKFLNVARDEIHGPAAVEVTAAELLECMKRPLPESGGAEALLRQFRRLEKGEA
;
A
#
# COMPACT_ATOMS: atom_id res chain seq x y z
N CYS A 1 -13.43 0.67 8.04
CA CYS A 1 -12.55 1.83 7.95
C CYS A 1 -11.13 1.39 8.27
N SER A 2 -10.15 2.08 7.69
CA SER A 2 -8.77 2.06 8.14
C SER A 2 -8.61 3.15 9.20
N ILE A 3 -7.84 2.89 10.26
CA ILE A 3 -7.61 3.84 11.37
C ILE A 3 -6.16 4.28 11.29
N HIS A 4 -5.91 5.58 11.48
CA HIS A 4 -4.56 6.11 11.54
C HIS A 4 -3.77 5.44 12.66
N PHE A 5 -2.49 5.17 12.42
CA PHE A 5 -1.64 4.47 13.39
C PHE A 5 -0.24 5.05 13.40
N GLU A 6 0.41 5.04 14.56
CA GLU A 6 1.78 5.55 14.71
C GLU A 6 2.55 4.67 15.70
N HIS A 7 3.63 4.04 15.26
CA HIS A 7 4.54 3.35 16.17
C HIS A 7 5.38 4.39 16.97
N PRO A 8 5.73 4.11 18.24
CA PRO A 8 6.75 4.87 18.94
C PRO A 8 8.08 4.77 18.19
N LEU A 9 8.79 5.90 18.07
CA LEU A 9 10.05 6.01 17.35
C LEU A 9 11.28 6.13 18.25
N ASP A 10 11.08 6.26 19.56
CA ASP A 10 12.15 6.24 20.55
C ASP A 10 11.64 5.81 21.94
N ALA A 11 12.55 5.68 22.89
CA ALA A 11 12.22 5.29 24.26
C ALA A 11 11.34 6.32 24.99
N GLY A 12 11.45 7.60 24.66
CA GLY A 12 10.61 8.67 25.21
C GLY A 12 9.17 8.54 24.74
N GLU A 13 8.95 8.38 23.43
CA GLU A 13 7.63 8.12 22.85
C GLU A 13 7.03 6.81 23.39
N TRP A 14 7.85 5.76 23.53
CA TRP A 14 7.43 4.49 24.11
C TRP A 14 6.86 4.65 25.53
N ILE A 15 7.58 5.37 26.40
CA ILE A 15 7.15 5.63 27.77
C ILE A 15 5.90 6.52 27.79
N ALA A 16 5.89 7.60 26.98
CA ALA A 16 4.77 8.54 26.91
C ALA A 16 3.46 7.87 26.45
N LEU A 17 3.55 6.86 25.58
CA LEU A 17 2.42 6.07 25.10
C LEU A 17 2.00 4.94 26.07
N GLY A 18 2.69 4.79 27.21
CA GLY A 18 2.31 3.87 28.27
C GLY A 18 2.71 2.41 28.03
N PHE A 19 3.72 2.15 27.21
CA PHE A 19 4.20 0.78 26.95
C PHE A 19 5.10 0.21 28.08
N GLY A 20 5.38 0.98 29.14
CA GLY A 20 6.16 0.54 30.30
C GLY A 20 7.64 0.93 30.24
N GLY A 21 8.43 0.46 31.21
CA GLY A 21 9.84 0.84 31.38
C GLY A 21 10.84 0.08 30.49
N ASP A 22 10.43 -1.06 29.94
CA ASP A 22 11.30 -1.94 29.13
C ASP A 22 11.27 -1.53 27.65
N ALA A 23 11.76 -0.32 27.36
CA ALA A 23 11.86 0.16 25.98
C ALA A 23 12.86 -0.70 25.17
N PRO A 24 12.56 -1.00 23.90
CA PRO A 24 13.50 -1.70 23.05
C PRO A 24 14.71 -0.84 22.67
N GLY A 25 15.76 -1.48 22.14
CA GLY A 25 16.95 -0.76 21.67
C GLY A 25 16.72 0.05 20.39
N GLN A 26 17.58 1.04 20.15
CA GLN A 26 17.49 1.98 19.01
C GLN A 26 17.33 1.28 17.64
N ALA A 27 18.03 0.17 17.40
CA ALA A 27 17.92 -0.55 16.14
C ALA A 27 16.49 -1.06 15.84
N LEU A 28 15.69 -1.37 16.87
CA LEU A 28 14.29 -1.74 16.68
C LEU A 28 13.46 -0.51 16.28
N PHE A 29 13.73 0.65 16.88
CA PHE A 29 13.09 1.91 16.55
C PHE A 29 13.41 2.36 15.12
N ASP A 30 14.67 2.26 14.71
CA ASP A 30 15.08 2.59 13.34
C ASP A 30 14.40 1.66 12.32
N GLY A 31 14.36 0.35 12.63
CA GLY A 31 13.69 -0.63 11.78
C GLY A 31 12.18 -0.40 11.67
N ILE A 32 11.49 -0.04 12.76
CA ILE A 32 10.06 0.25 12.70
C ILE A 32 9.78 1.57 11.99
N ALA A 33 10.66 2.57 12.12
CA ALA A 33 10.55 3.83 11.39
C ALA A 33 10.63 3.59 9.87
N ALA A 34 11.61 2.81 9.41
CA ALA A 34 11.74 2.45 8.00
C ALA A 34 10.55 1.62 7.49
N TYR A 35 10.06 0.67 8.29
CA TYR A 35 8.89 -0.13 7.92
C TYR A 35 7.60 0.68 7.86
N GLU A 36 7.33 1.53 8.84
CA GLU A 36 6.16 2.41 8.81
C GLU A 36 6.25 3.40 7.64
N LEU A 37 7.45 3.94 7.35
CA LEU A 37 7.67 4.76 6.16
C LEU A 37 7.31 3.99 4.89
N HIS A 38 7.72 2.72 4.77
CA HIS A 38 7.36 1.88 3.64
C HIS A 38 5.85 1.71 3.49
N LEU A 39 5.13 1.43 4.58
CA LEU A 39 3.68 1.27 4.55
C LEU A 39 2.97 2.55 4.10
N ARG A 40 3.38 3.70 4.65
CA ARG A 40 2.84 5.02 4.28
C ARG A 40 3.19 5.41 2.85
N TYR A 41 4.42 5.16 2.41
CA TYR A 41 4.81 5.32 1.02
C TYR A 41 3.97 4.46 0.09
N HIS A 42 3.77 3.19 0.41
CA HIS A 42 2.97 2.28 -0.42
C HIS A 42 1.53 2.78 -0.59
N VAL A 43 0.90 3.27 0.47
CA VAL A 43 -0.47 3.81 0.43
C VAL A 43 -0.53 5.18 -0.25
N LEU A 44 0.38 6.10 0.06
CA LEU A 44 0.41 7.43 -0.57
C LEU A 44 0.73 7.34 -2.06
N ALA A 45 1.62 6.46 -2.50
CA ALA A 45 1.90 6.23 -3.91
C ALA A 45 0.67 5.68 -4.65
N GLN A 46 -0.10 4.78 -4.03
CA GLN A 46 -1.38 4.32 -4.56
C GLN A 46 -2.40 5.46 -4.69
N LYS A 47 -2.52 6.31 -3.66
CA LYS A 47 -3.40 7.50 -3.71
C LYS A 47 -2.96 8.48 -4.78
N PHE A 48 -1.65 8.72 -4.90
CA PHE A 48 -1.06 9.61 -5.90
C PHE A 48 -1.43 9.22 -7.32
N ILE A 49 -1.45 7.92 -7.63
CA ILE A 49 -1.85 7.43 -8.96
C ILE A 49 -3.36 7.25 -9.13
N GLY A 50 -4.16 7.50 -8.09
CA GLY A 50 -5.61 7.33 -8.13
C GLY A 50 -6.09 5.88 -8.06
N PHE A 51 -5.32 4.98 -7.47
CA PHE A 51 -5.71 3.57 -7.31
C PHE A 51 -6.80 3.42 -6.23
N PRO A 52 -7.92 2.71 -6.50
CA PRO A 52 -9.08 2.71 -5.61
C PRO A 52 -8.89 1.96 -4.28
N TYR A 53 -7.81 1.20 -4.13
CA TYR A 53 -7.52 0.43 -2.91
C TYR A 53 -6.37 1.04 -2.08
N GLY A 54 -6.10 2.35 -2.25
CA GLY A 54 -5.07 3.07 -1.51
C GLY A 54 -5.47 3.39 -0.06
N PHE A 55 -5.49 2.39 0.81
CA PHE A 55 -5.72 2.53 2.25
C PHE A 55 -4.87 1.51 3.03
N HIS A 56 -4.56 1.81 4.29
CA HIS A 56 -3.76 0.92 5.12
C HIS A 56 -4.54 -0.35 5.48
N THR A 57 -3.88 -1.51 5.38
CA THR A 57 -4.44 -2.82 5.74
C THR A 57 -3.73 -3.44 6.95
N ILE A 58 -3.72 -2.70 8.06
CA ILE A 58 -3.12 -3.17 9.32
C ILE A 58 -4.21 -3.70 10.24
N GLY A 59 -4.09 -4.97 10.65
CA GLY A 59 -5.04 -5.65 11.53
C GLY A 59 -5.38 -4.92 12.81
N SER A 60 -4.36 -4.40 13.48
CA SER A 60 -4.52 -3.65 14.72
C SER A 60 -5.14 -2.28 14.54
N ALA A 61 -5.24 -1.76 13.32
CA ALA A 61 -5.70 -0.40 13.01
C ALA A 61 -6.84 -0.40 12.00
N MET A 62 -7.86 -1.24 12.23
CA MET A 62 -9.08 -1.25 11.42
C MET A 62 -10.33 -1.45 12.28
N ALA A 63 -11.47 -0.99 11.75
CA ALA A 63 -12.78 -1.33 12.30
C ALA A 63 -13.79 -1.59 11.17
N VAL A 64 -14.76 -2.46 11.43
CA VAL A 64 -15.79 -2.82 10.45
C VAL A 64 -17.14 -2.94 11.16
N ARG A 65 -18.22 -2.61 10.46
CA ARG A 65 -19.58 -2.84 10.99
C ARG A 65 -19.83 -4.35 11.05
N ALA A 66 -20.47 -4.81 12.13
CA ALA A 66 -20.76 -6.23 12.32
C ALA A 66 -21.49 -6.86 11.12
N TRP A 67 -22.47 -6.16 10.54
CA TRP A 67 -23.19 -6.65 9.36
C TRP A 67 -22.28 -6.86 8.14
N ALA A 68 -21.28 -5.99 7.94
CA ALA A 68 -20.37 -6.10 6.80
C ALA A 68 -19.36 -7.24 7.01
N TYR A 69 -18.94 -7.47 8.26
CA TYR A 69 -18.13 -8.64 8.63
C TYR A 69 -18.88 -9.95 8.32
N VAL A 70 -20.13 -10.07 8.78
CA VAL A 70 -20.96 -11.26 8.55
C VAL A 70 -21.24 -11.46 7.06
N ASN A 71 -21.56 -10.39 6.32
CA ASN A 71 -21.84 -10.47 4.89
C ASN A 71 -20.63 -10.93 4.05
N GLN A 72 -19.40 -10.69 4.53
CA GLN A 72 -18.17 -11.18 3.87
C GLN A 72 -17.69 -12.54 4.39
N GLY A 73 -18.47 -13.20 5.26
CA GLY A 73 -18.13 -14.50 5.84
C GLY A 73 -17.02 -14.44 6.90
N GLY A 74 -16.81 -13.27 7.50
CA GLY A 74 -15.77 -13.02 8.50
C GLY A 74 -14.35 -12.97 7.95
N MET A 75 -13.36 -13.10 8.84
CA MET A 75 -11.94 -13.14 8.48
C MET A 75 -11.51 -14.55 8.07
N ASN A 76 -10.60 -14.63 7.10
CA ASN A 76 -10.02 -15.89 6.68
C ASN A 76 -9.07 -16.43 7.77
N ARG A 77 -8.98 -17.76 7.89
CA ARG A 77 -8.09 -18.44 8.86
C ARG A 77 -6.67 -18.62 8.31
N ARG A 78 -6.25 -17.76 7.36
CA ARG A 78 -4.91 -17.82 6.78
C ARG A 78 -3.92 -17.33 7.83
N GLN A 79 -2.69 -17.85 7.78
CA GLN A 79 -1.67 -17.51 8.77
C GLN A 79 -0.95 -16.19 8.48
N ALA A 80 -1.18 -15.58 7.32
CA ALA A 80 -0.61 -14.28 6.97
C ALA A 80 -1.46 -13.56 5.90
N GLY A 81 -1.50 -12.23 6.01
CA GLY A 81 -2.19 -11.36 5.06
C GLY A 81 -3.72 -11.41 5.19
N GLU A 82 -4.26 -11.93 6.29
CA GLU A 82 -5.70 -11.97 6.53
C GLU A 82 -6.33 -10.59 6.38
N ASP A 83 -5.69 -9.57 6.95
CA ASP A 83 -6.14 -8.18 6.95
C ASP A 83 -6.27 -7.61 5.54
N PHE A 84 -5.28 -7.87 4.70
CA PHE A 84 -5.23 -7.44 3.31
C PHE A 84 -6.41 -8.02 2.51
N TYR A 85 -6.58 -9.35 2.56
CA TYR A 85 -7.69 -10.00 1.85
C TYR A 85 -9.04 -9.59 2.42
N PHE A 86 -9.14 -9.43 3.75
CA PHE A 86 -10.37 -9.05 4.41
C PHE A 86 -10.80 -7.63 4.01
N LEU A 87 -9.92 -6.63 4.16
CA LEU A 87 -10.25 -5.26 3.79
C LEU A 87 -10.49 -5.08 2.29
N GLN A 88 -9.79 -5.82 1.43
CA GLN A 88 -10.11 -5.85 0.00
C GLN A 88 -11.56 -6.32 -0.23
N LYS A 89 -12.02 -7.39 0.41
CA LYS A 89 -13.42 -7.84 0.30
C LYS A 89 -14.41 -6.82 0.87
N ILE A 90 -14.09 -6.24 2.03
CA ILE A 90 -14.94 -5.19 2.65
C ILE A 90 -15.11 -4.01 1.68
N SER A 91 -14.04 -3.60 0.99
CA SER A 91 -14.10 -2.49 0.03
C SER A 91 -15.02 -2.74 -1.18
N TRP A 92 -15.41 -3.99 -1.43
CA TRP A 92 -16.37 -4.31 -2.49
C TRP A 92 -17.83 -4.08 -2.08
N LEU A 93 -18.11 -4.01 -0.77
CA LEU A 93 -19.44 -3.67 -0.25
C LEU A 93 -19.72 -2.16 -0.29
N GLY A 94 -18.67 -1.34 -0.29
CA GLY A 94 -18.78 0.10 -0.28
C GLY A 94 -17.44 0.76 0.03
N GLN A 95 -17.47 2.08 0.13
CA GLN A 95 -16.26 2.87 0.37
C GLN A 95 -15.64 2.53 1.73
N VAL A 96 -14.34 2.27 1.72
CA VAL A 96 -13.53 2.23 2.95
C VAL A 96 -13.19 3.66 3.32
N THR A 97 -13.57 4.08 4.52
CA THR A 97 -13.18 5.37 5.08
C THR A 97 -11.88 5.27 5.87
N GLU A 98 -11.16 6.37 5.97
CA GLU A 98 -9.96 6.52 6.81
C GLU A 98 -10.28 7.41 8.01
N LEU A 99 -9.97 6.96 9.22
CA LEU A 99 -10.14 7.72 10.45
C LEU A 99 -8.80 8.32 10.87
N THR A 100 -8.60 9.62 10.58
CA THR A 100 -7.34 10.34 10.83
C THR A 100 -7.29 11.07 12.17
N ARG A 101 -8.44 11.26 12.82
CA ARG A 101 -8.57 11.97 14.12
C ARG A 101 -8.34 11.08 15.34
N VAL A 102 -8.19 9.78 15.13
CA VAL A 102 -7.92 8.79 16.18
C VAL A 102 -6.68 8.04 15.76
N THR A 103 -5.72 7.93 16.67
CA THR A 103 -4.46 7.23 16.43
C THR A 103 -4.41 5.95 17.25
N VAL A 104 -4.16 4.83 16.58
CA VAL A 104 -3.77 3.58 17.22
C VAL A 104 -2.25 3.55 17.36
N HIS A 105 -1.75 3.18 18.52
CA HIS A 105 -0.31 3.02 18.75
C HIS A 105 0.04 1.53 18.85
N PRO A 106 0.42 0.87 17.74
CA PRO A 106 0.94 -0.49 17.79
C PRO A 106 2.37 -0.51 18.36
N SER A 107 2.69 -1.51 19.18
CA SER A 107 4.06 -1.71 19.64
C SER A 107 4.96 -2.26 18.52
N PRO A 108 6.21 -1.77 18.35
CA PRO A 108 7.21 -2.41 17.52
C PRO A 108 7.58 -3.78 18.09
N ARG A 109 7.70 -4.79 17.23
CA ARG A 109 8.06 -6.16 17.63
C ARG A 109 8.80 -6.87 16.52
N LEU A 110 9.88 -7.56 16.88
CA LEU A 110 10.50 -8.58 16.04
C LEU A 110 9.58 -9.80 16.00
N SER A 111 9.35 -10.35 14.81
CA SER A 111 8.48 -11.52 14.63
C SER A 111 8.77 -12.21 13.31
N ASP A 112 9.29 -13.43 13.41
CA ASP A 112 9.52 -14.34 12.26
C ASP A 112 8.32 -15.26 11.97
N ARG A 113 7.19 -15.05 12.67
CA ARG A 113 6.02 -15.93 12.59
C ARG A 113 5.36 -15.95 11.21
N VAL A 114 5.65 -14.95 10.37
CA VAL A 114 5.04 -14.78 9.05
C VAL A 114 6.09 -14.35 8.02
N PRO A 115 5.99 -14.82 6.77
CA PRO A 115 6.99 -14.54 5.73
C PRO A 115 6.99 -13.08 5.24
N PHE A 116 6.04 -12.26 5.69
CA PHE A 116 5.91 -10.83 5.41
C PHE A 116 5.19 -10.13 6.58
N GLY A 117 5.48 -8.84 6.80
CA GLY A 117 4.90 -8.04 7.89
C GLY A 117 5.96 -7.36 8.76
N THR A 118 5.52 -6.71 9.85
CA THR A 118 6.36 -5.85 10.71
C THR A 118 7.64 -6.52 11.17
N GLY A 119 7.56 -7.75 11.67
CA GLY A 119 8.73 -8.43 12.24
C GLY A 119 9.80 -8.80 11.21
N LYS A 120 9.39 -9.29 10.03
CA LYS A 120 10.31 -9.65 8.93
C LYS A 120 11.00 -8.41 8.35
N ALA A 121 10.25 -7.33 8.11
CA ALA A 121 10.80 -6.10 7.55
C ALA A 121 11.80 -5.41 8.51
N VAL A 122 11.50 -5.41 9.81
CA VAL A 122 12.44 -4.93 10.83
C VAL A 122 13.69 -5.82 10.86
N GLY A 123 13.55 -7.14 10.81
CA GLY A 123 14.69 -8.05 10.75
C GLY A 123 15.58 -7.81 9.53
N ASP A 124 14.97 -7.60 8.35
CA ASP A 124 15.69 -7.29 7.12
C ASP A 124 16.39 -5.92 7.21
N TYR A 125 15.78 -4.93 7.85
CA TYR A 125 16.42 -3.63 8.11
C TYR A 125 17.60 -3.76 9.08
N VAL A 126 17.42 -4.44 10.21
CA VAL A 126 18.49 -4.64 11.21
C VAL A 126 19.70 -5.36 10.60
N ALA A 127 19.47 -6.31 9.69
CA ALA A 127 20.54 -7.03 9.01
C ALA A 127 21.27 -6.20 7.95
N ASN A 128 20.57 -5.31 7.23
CA ASN A 128 21.10 -4.65 6.02
C ASN A 128 21.28 -3.13 6.16
N GLY A 129 20.81 -2.52 7.25
CA GLY A 129 20.83 -1.07 7.50
C GLY A 129 19.89 -0.25 6.60
N ARG A 130 19.06 -0.90 5.76
CA ARG A 130 18.13 -0.26 4.82
C ARG A 130 16.96 -1.17 4.52
N LEU A 131 15.80 -0.58 4.22
CA LEU A 131 14.61 -1.32 3.80
C LEU A 131 14.38 -1.14 2.29
N ALA A 132 14.39 -2.24 1.56
CA ALA A 132 14.05 -2.26 0.14
C ALA A 132 12.54 -2.19 -0.08
N THR A 133 12.11 -1.46 -1.11
CA THR A 133 10.70 -1.30 -1.49
C THR A 133 10.50 -1.23 -3.01
N TYR A 134 9.25 -0.99 -3.43
CA TYR A 134 8.87 -0.79 -4.82
C TYR A 134 9.28 0.62 -5.30
N PRO A 135 9.98 0.74 -6.44
CA PRO A 135 10.34 2.04 -7.00
C PRO A 135 9.09 2.84 -7.44
N LEU A 136 9.13 4.16 -7.32
CA LEU A 136 8.01 5.04 -7.69
C LEU A 136 7.61 4.87 -9.16
N GLN A 137 8.57 4.57 -10.04
CA GLN A 137 8.30 4.30 -11.45
C GLN A 137 7.33 3.11 -11.65
N ALA A 138 7.36 2.09 -10.80
CA ALA A 138 6.39 0.99 -10.87
C ALA A 138 4.95 1.50 -10.64
N TYR A 139 4.73 2.43 -9.71
CA TYR A 139 3.41 3.02 -9.49
C TYR A 139 2.97 3.86 -10.69
N ARG A 140 3.88 4.61 -11.33
CA ARG A 140 3.59 5.37 -12.56
C ARG A 140 3.22 4.45 -13.73
N ASP A 141 3.89 3.31 -13.86
CA ASP A 141 3.55 2.29 -14.86
C ASP A 141 2.15 1.71 -14.62
N ALA A 142 1.73 1.56 -13.35
CA ALA A 142 0.34 1.24 -13.04
C ALA A 142 -0.63 2.39 -13.35
N GLN A 143 -0.24 3.64 -13.07
CA GLN A 143 -1.04 4.82 -13.40
C GLN A 143 -1.42 4.86 -14.87
N TRP A 144 -0.50 4.47 -15.77
CA TRP A 144 -0.79 4.31 -17.18
C TRP A 144 -2.00 3.40 -17.40
N LEU A 145 -2.03 2.21 -16.79
CA LEU A 145 -3.14 1.25 -16.94
C LEU A 145 -4.47 1.81 -16.39
N LEU A 146 -4.41 2.56 -15.29
CA LEU A 146 -5.61 3.23 -14.73
C LEU A 146 -6.19 4.24 -15.73
N GLY A 147 -5.34 4.92 -16.50
CA GLY A 147 -5.73 5.82 -17.58
C GLY A 147 -6.37 5.11 -18.78
N GLN A 148 -6.12 3.81 -18.98
CA GLN A 148 -6.63 3.05 -20.12
C GLN A 148 -8.08 2.60 -20.00
N VAL A 149 -8.73 2.75 -18.84
CA VAL A 149 -10.07 2.18 -18.57
C VAL A 149 -11.10 2.62 -19.61
N GLY A 150 -11.09 3.91 -20.01
CA GLY A 150 -11.99 4.43 -21.04
C GLY A 150 -11.74 3.80 -22.41
N ALA A 151 -10.49 3.84 -22.88
CA ALA A 151 -10.11 3.27 -24.18
C ALA A 151 -10.40 1.76 -24.26
N LEU A 152 -10.17 1.01 -23.17
CA LEU A 152 -10.48 -0.41 -23.08
C LEU A 152 -11.99 -0.68 -23.14
N TRP A 153 -12.82 0.20 -22.57
CA TRP A 153 -14.29 0.10 -22.69
C TRP A 153 -14.81 0.50 -24.07
N GLU A 154 -14.18 1.44 -24.76
CA GLU A 154 -14.64 1.89 -26.07
C GLU A 154 -14.17 0.95 -27.17
N THR A 155 -12.86 0.70 -27.24
CA THR A 155 -12.20 0.03 -28.38
C THR A 155 -11.72 -1.39 -28.08
N GLY A 156 -11.64 -1.77 -26.81
CA GLY A 156 -11.10 -3.06 -26.38
C GLY A 156 -9.57 -3.08 -26.37
N ARG A 157 -8.94 -1.93 -26.61
CA ARG A 157 -7.50 -1.77 -26.72
C ARG A 157 -7.04 -0.53 -25.93
N PRO A 158 -5.82 -0.55 -25.37
CA PRO A 158 -5.19 0.66 -24.86
C PRO A 158 -5.02 1.73 -25.96
N SER A 159 -5.02 3.00 -25.59
CA SER A 159 -4.82 4.14 -26.50
C SER A 159 -3.39 4.24 -27.03
N ASP A 160 -2.42 3.73 -26.27
CA ASP A 160 -0.99 3.82 -26.54
C ASP A 160 -0.27 2.55 -26.07
N ALA A 161 1.05 2.51 -26.26
CA ALA A 161 1.87 1.36 -25.88
C ALA A 161 2.01 1.27 -24.34
N PRO A 162 1.85 0.08 -23.73
CA PRO A 162 2.11 -0.10 -22.31
C PRO A 162 3.58 0.14 -21.97
N PRO A 163 3.89 0.73 -20.81
CA PRO A 163 5.23 0.67 -20.22
C PRO A 163 5.72 -0.77 -20.11
N GLU A 164 7.03 -0.99 -20.19
CA GLU A 164 7.61 -2.33 -20.30
C GLU A 164 7.17 -3.27 -19.16
N ALA A 165 7.23 -2.82 -17.91
CA ALA A 165 6.78 -3.61 -16.76
C ALA A 165 5.29 -3.97 -16.84
N MET A 166 4.46 -3.03 -17.31
CA MET A 166 3.03 -3.27 -17.50
C MET A 166 2.77 -4.24 -18.66
N ALA A 167 3.51 -4.11 -19.76
CA ALA A 167 3.43 -5.02 -20.90
C ALA A 167 3.75 -6.46 -20.47
N ARG A 168 4.81 -6.63 -19.68
CA ARG A 168 5.22 -7.92 -19.10
C ARG A 168 4.12 -8.51 -18.22
N PHE A 169 3.55 -7.71 -17.32
CA PHE A 169 2.51 -8.17 -16.40
C PHE A 169 1.20 -8.56 -17.11
N LEU A 170 0.74 -7.74 -18.07
CA LEU A 170 -0.54 -7.97 -18.75
C LEU A 170 -0.49 -9.23 -19.63
N GLY A 171 0.64 -9.44 -20.33
CA GLY A 171 0.81 -10.56 -21.23
C GLY A 171 -0.20 -10.62 -22.38
N PRO A 172 -0.17 -11.69 -23.20
CA PRO A 172 -1.02 -11.80 -24.39
C PRO A 172 -2.51 -12.02 -24.05
N GLY A 173 -2.82 -12.69 -22.94
CA GLY A 173 -4.19 -13.02 -22.55
C GLY A 173 -5.04 -11.82 -22.11
N PHE A 174 -4.41 -10.69 -21.75
CA PHE A 174 -5.15 -9.52 -21.30
C PHE A 174 -6.09 -8.97 -22.38
N ARG A 175 -5.59 -8.80 -23.62
CA ARG A 175 -6.39 -8.29 -24.73
C ARG A 175 -7.28 -9.36 -25.36
N GLY A 176 -6.81 -10.61 -25.41
CA GLY A 176 -7.51 -11.70 -26.07
C GLY A 176 -8.66 -12.31 -25.27
N THR A 177 -8.60 -12.21 -23.94
CA THR A 177 -9.53 -12.92 -23.05
C THR A 177 -10.13 -12.00 -21.99
N ILE A 178 -9.28 -11.35 -21.19
CA ILE A 178 -9.74 -10.56 -20.03
C ILE A 178 -10.59 -9.36 -20.45
N VAL A 179 -10.07 -8.48 -21.32
CA VAL A 179 -10.80 -7.27 -21.72
C VAL A 179 -12.13 -7.61 -22.43
N PRO A 180 -12.18 -8.54 -23.41
CA PRO A 180 -13.44 -8.98 -24.01
C PRO A 180 -14.45 -9.51 -22.98
N GLU A 181 -14.03 -10.34 -22.02
CA GLU A 181 -14.89 -10.87 -20.97
C GLU A 181 -15.48 -9.75 -20.11
N LEU A 182 -14.65 -8.80 -19.67
CA LEU A 182 -15.09 -7.68 -18.85
C LEU A 182 -16.10 -6.79 -19.59
N ARG A 183 -15.87 -6.55 -20.88
CA ARG A 183 -16.79 -5.77 -21.74
C ARG A 183 -18.12 -6.50 -21.93
N ALA A 184 -18.10 -7.78 -22.29
CA ALA A 184 -19.29 -8.58 -22.52
C ALA A 184 -20.21 -8.65 -21.28
N ASN A 185 -19.63 -8.54 -20.09
CA ASN A 185 -20.36 -8.57 -18.82
C ASN A 185 -20.72 -7.17 -18.28
N SER A 186 -20.53 -6.10 -19.04
CA SER A 186 -20.77 -4.72 -18.60
C SER A 186 -21.75 -4.00 -19.53
N GLY A 187 -22.79 -3.39 -18.97
CA GLY A 187 -23.79 -2.63 -19.75
C GLY A 187 -23.37 -1.20 -20.08
N ASP A 188 -22.43 -0.63 -19.33
CA ASP A 188 -21.93 0.73 -19.49
C ASP A 188 -20.49 0.87 -18.97
N LEU A 189 -19.91 2.05 -19.12
CA LEU A 189 -18.55 2.38 -18.65
C LEU A 189 -18.41 2.25 -17.13
N ALA A 190 -19.45 2.55 -16.35
CA ALA A 190 -19.38 2.49 -14.89
C ALA A 190 -19.33 1.04 -14.38
N ALA A 191 -20.16 0.17 -14.96
CA ALA A 191 -20.15 -1.27 -14.73
C ALA A 191 -18.81 -1.88 -15.17
N PHE A 192 -18.29 -1.48 -16.33
CA PHE A 192 -16.99 -1.91 -16.82
C PHE A 192 -15.88 -1.50 -15.86
N ARG A 193 -15.82 -0.23 -15.45
CA ARG A 193 -14.86 0.29 -14.48
C ARG A 193 -14.89 -0.52 -13.17
N LYS A 194 -16.08 -0.83 -12.66
CA LYS A 194 -16.25 -1.64 -11.45
C LYS A 194 -15.69 -3.05 -11.63
N ARG A 195 -15.96 -3.71 -12.76
CA ARG A 195 -15.42 -5.05 -13.05
C ARG A 195 -13.92 -5.03 -13.30
N PHE A 196 -13.43 -4.01 -14.00
CA PHE A 196 -12.01 -3.79 -14.24
C PHE A 196 -11.25 -3.71 -12.92
N PHE A 197 -11.71 -2.92 -11.95
CA PHE A 197 -11.07 -2.81 -10.64
C PHE A 197 -11.33 -4.00 -9.71
N ARG A 198 -12.29 -4.88 -10.02
CA ARG A 198 -12.39 -6.20 -9.37
C ARG A 198 -11.35 -7.17 -9.90
N TRP A 199 -11.06 -7.12 -11.21
CA TRP A 199 -9.98 -7.87 -11.83
C TRP A 199 -8.63 -7.32 -11.36
N PHE A 200 -8.32 -6.04 -11.67
CA PHE A 200 -7.12 -5.32 -11.22
C PHE A 200 -7.28 -4.81 -9.77
N ASN A 201 -7.52 -5.75 -8.87
CA ASN A 201 -7.64 -5.49 -7.43
C ASN A 201 -6.26 -5.35 -6.77
N ALA A 202 -6.23 -5.06 -5.46
CA ALA A 202 -4.97 -4.88 -4.72
C ALA A 202 -4.01 -6.07 -4.84
N PHE A 203 -4.52 -7.30 -4.94
CA PHE A 203 -3.67 -8.48 -5.15
C PHE A 203 -3.02 -8.52 -6.54
N GLN A 204 -3.76 -8.19 -7.60
CA GLN A 204 -3.16 -8.05 -8.93
C GLN A 204 -2.16 -6.89 -8.97
N PHE A 205 -2.45 -5.79 -8.30
CA PHE A 205 -1.54 -4.65 -8.18
C PHE A 205 -0.23 -5.06 -7.48
N MET A 206 -0.29 -5.79 -6.38
CA MET A 206 0.89 -6.33 -5.69
C MET A 206 1.70 -7.27 -6.60
N LYS A 207 1.04 -8.14 -7.37
CA LYS A 207 1.72 -9.00 -8.36
C LYS A 207 2.45 -8.18 -9.41
N PHE A 208 1.79 -7.16 -9.94
CA PHE A 208 2.39 -6.23 -10.88
C PHE A 208 3.61 -5.52 -10.27
N LEU A 209 3.50 -4.98 -9.05
CA LEU A 209 4.62 -4.32 -8.38
C LEU A 209 5.82 -5.26 -8.16
N ASN A 210 5.57 -6.55 -7.84
CA ASN A 210 6.64 -7.55 -7.75
C ASN A 210 7.32 -7.76 -9.11
N VAL A 211 6.56 -7.96 -10.20
CA VAL A 211 7.12 -8.09 -11.55
C VAL A 211 7.94 -6.85 -11.93
N ALA A 212 7.39 -5.67 -11.71
CA ALA A 212 8.04 -4.41 -12.03
C ALA A 212 9.36 -4.23 -11.26
N ARG A 213 9.39 -4.60 -9.97
CA ARG A 213 10.60 -4.56 -9.12
C ARG A 213 11.62 -5.62 -9.51
N ASP A 214 11.19 -6.87 -9.68
CA ASP A 214 12.10 -8.02 -9.77
C ASP A 214 12.67 -8.19 -11.19
N GLU A 215 11.96 -7.75 -12.23
CA GLU A 215 12.36 -7.98 -13.61
C GLU A 215 12.82 -6.72 -14.35
N ILE A 216 12.34 -5.52 -13.99
CA ILE A 216 12.51 -4.31 -14.82
C ILE A 216 13.24 -3.18 -14.07
N HIS A 217 12.67 -2.66 -12.98
CA HIS A 217 13.13 -1.43 -12.33
C HIS A 217 14.12 -1.66 -11.18
N GLY A 218 14.15 -2.86 -10.61
CA GLY A 218 14.95 -3.16 -9.42
C GLY A 218 14.30 -2.67 -8.10
N PRO A 219 14.80 -3.13 -6.95
CA PRO A 219 14.39 -2.61 -5.64
C PRO A 219 14.94 -1.20 -5.40
N ALA A 220 14.14 -0.35 -4.76
CA ALA A 220 14.56 0.99 -4.32
C ALA A 220 14.69 1.06 -2.79
N ALA A 221 15.56 1.94 -2.28
CA ALA A 221 15.55 2.29 -0.86
C ALA A 221 14.29 3.10 -0.55
N VAL A 222 13.63 2.79 0.57
CA VAL A 222 12.36 3.43 0.94
C VAL A 222 12.50 4.95 1.11
N GLU A 223 13.61 5.42 1.65
CA GLU A 223 13.88 6.82 1.88
C GLU A 223 14.00 7.61 0.57
N VAL A 224 14.68 7.03 -0.42
CA VAL A 224 14.87 7.63 -1.74
C VAL A 224 13.52 7.81 -2.42
N THR A 225 12.72 6.74 -2.49
CA THR A 225 11.47 6.79 -3.24
C THR A 225 10.36 7.53 -2.50
N ALA A 226 10.43 7.59 -1.16
CA ALA A 226 9.58 8.46 -0.36
C ALA A 226 9.88 9.94 -0.62
N ALA A 227 11.15 10.33 -0.72
CA ALA A 227 11.54 11.69 -1.09
C ALA A 227 11.08 12.04 -2.52
N GLU A 228 11.31 11.15 -3.49
CA GLU A 228 10.82 11.30 -4.87
C GLU A 228 9.30 11.52 -4.90
N LEU A 229 8.53 10.77 -4.09
CA LEU A 229 7.09 10.91 -4.02
C LEU A 229 6.69 12.29 -3.47
N LEU A 230 7.35 12.79 -2.41
CA LEU A 230 7.11 14.13 -1.88
C LEU A 230 7.34 15.21 -2.93
N GLU A 231 8.44 15.12 -3.68
CA GLU A 231 8.75 16.04 -4.78
C GLU A 231 7.67 16.00 -5.86
N CYS A 232 7.23 14.80 -6.27
CA CYS A 232 6.15 14.63 -7.25
C CYS A 232 4.82 15.22 -6.78
N MET A 233 4.56 15.13 -5.48
CA MET A 233 3.39 15.73 -4.83
C MET A 233 3.57 17.22 -4.51
N LYS A 234 4.72 17.82 -4.86
CA LYS A 234 5.10 19.20 -4.54
C LYS A 234 5.00 19.52 -3.04
N ARG A 235 5.40 18.56 -2.21
CA ARG A 235 5.44 18.69 -0.75
C ARG A 235 6.86 18.96 -0.27
N PRO A 236 7.04 19.70 0.84
CA PRO A 236 8.36 19.98 1.37
C PRO A 236 9.05 18.69 1.81
N LEU A 237 10.33 18.58 1.47
CA LEU A 237 11.22 17.58 2.06
C LEU A 237 11.56 17.99 3.49
N PRO A 238 11.78 17.03 4.40
CA PRO A 238 12.26 17.34 5.74
C PRO A 238 13.67 17.96 5.69
N GLU A 239 13.98 18.83 6.66
CA GLU A 239 15.28 19.49 6.79
C GLU A 239 16.41 18.50 7.15
N SER A 240 16.08 17.48 7.94
CA SER A 240 16.97 16.37 8.25
C SER A 240 16.69 15.16 7.35
N GLY A 241 17.76 14.47 6.96
CA GLY A 241 17.65 13.22 6.21
C GLY A 241 17.26 12.03 7.09
N GLY A 242 16.86 10.93 6.46
CA GLY A 242 16.62 9.64 7.11
C GLY A 242 15.16 9.21 7.17
N ALA A 243 14.95 7.93 7.50
CA ALA A 243 13.62 7.31 7.51
C ALA A 243 12.65 7.97 8.49
N GLU A 244 13.11 8.34 9.69
CA GLU A 244 12.28 9.00 10.71
C GLU A 244 11.76 10.37 10.25
N ALA A 245 12.62 11.22 9.69
CA ALA A 245 12.24 12.56 9.28
C ALA A 245 11.21 12.53 8.14
N LEU A 246 11.42 11.64 7.16
CA LEU A 246 10.45 11.35 6.10
C LEU A 246 9.15 10.78 6.68
N LEU A 247 9.24 9.85 7.63
CA LEU A 247 8.07 9.26 8.27
C LEU A 247 7.22 10.33 8.97
N ARG A 248 7.83 11.22 9.75
CA ARG A 248 7.13 12.34 10.41
C ARG A 248 6.45 13.26 9.38
N GLN A 249 7.09 13.51 8.24
CA GLN A 249 6.47 14.26 7.14
C GLN A 249 5.24 13.53 6.56
N PHE A 250 5.31 12.22 6.37
CA PHE A 250 4.19 11.41 5.85
C PHE A 250 3.03 11.34 6.86
N ARG A 251 3.34 11.26 8.17
CA ARG A 251 2.34 11.34 9.26
C ARG A 251 1.55 12.66 9.20
N ARG A 252 2.24 13.80 9.04
CA ARG A 252 1.59 15.12 8.91
C ARG A 252 0.69 15.21 7.67
N LEU A 253 1.16 14.71 6.53
CA LEU A 253 0.39 14.70 5.29
C LEU A 253 -0.93 13.92 5.43
N GLU A 254 -0.90 12.74 6.05
CA GLU A 254 -2.11 11.93 6.25
C GLU A 254 -3.11 12.54 7.24
N LYS A 255 -2.63 13.32 8.21
CA LYS A 255 -3.50 14.09 9.12
C LYS A 255 -4.06 15.38 8.51
N GLY A 256 -3.58 15.79 7.34
CA GLY A 256 -3.95 17.07 6.72
C GLY A 256 -3.28 18.28 7.37
N GLU A 257 -2.13 18.07 8.02
CA GLU A 257 -1.38 19.08 8.78
C GLU A 257 -0.23 19.72 7.95
N ALA A 258 -0.31 19.63 6.61
CA ALA A 258 0.80 19.97 5.70
C ALA A 258 0.35 20.66 4.40
#